data_AF-A0A3D0NW47-F1
#
_entry.id   AF-A0A3D0NW47-F1
#
_cell.length_a   1.000
_cell.length_b   1.000
_cell.length_c   1.000
_cell.angle_alpha   90.00
_cell.angle_beta   90.00
_cell.angle_gamma   90.00
#
_symmetry.space_group_name_H-M   'P 1'
#
loop_
_entity.id
_entity.type
_entity.pdbx_description
1 polymer ?
#
loop_
_entity_poly.entity_id
_entity_poly.type
_entity_poly.pdbx_seq_one_letter_code
_entity_poly.pdbx_strand_id
1 'polypeptide(L)'
;MDLGPTGFPFEKFVAALWQAEGFATQTGQIVKGFCVSHEVDVIAEKENLHYLTECKFHSFQGKPCDVKHALYVFARFLDIEKKLKAASAHADKTHKMWLVTNTRLTTDAETYGTCAGLGLISWDFPRGDGLRERVDRAGLHPVTCLTSLSLKEKRRLLDKEIVLCRDLCDKPQVLTEIGIRENKIAKILEEADEICYGI
;
A
#
# COMPACT_ATOMS: atom_id res chain seq x y z
N MET A 1 -0.31 -9.90 -7.55
CA MET A 1 -0.33 -9.69 -6.09
C MET A 1 -1.66 -10.18 -5.54
N ASP A 2 -1.62 -11.18 -4.66
CA ASP A 2 -2.80 -11.73 -3.96
C ASP A 2 -2.61 -11.43 -2.47
N LEU A 3 -3.38 -10.49 -1.91
CA LEU A 3 -3.29 -10.08 -0.51
C LEU A 3 -4.55 -10.46 0.27
N GLY A 4 -5.25 -11.50 -0.19
CA GLY A 4 -6.50 -11.93 0.41
C GLY A 4 -7.72 -11.14 -0.09
N PRO A 5 -8.91 -11.36 0.49
CA PRO A 5 -10.15 -10.77 -0.01
C PRO A 5 -10.39 -9.33 0.49
N THR A 6 -9.62 -8.86 1.47
CA THR A 6 -9.80 -7.56 2.12
C THR A 6 -8.81 -6.52 1.58
N GLY A 7 -9.15 -5.23 1.72
CA GLY A 7 -8.26 -4.12 1.35
C GLY A 7 -7.14 -3.88 2.37
N PHE A 8 -7.38 -4.19 3.64
CA PHE A 8 -6.48 -3.84 4.74
C PHE A 8 -5.02 -4.33 4.60
N PRO A 9 -4.73 -5.57 4.17
CA PRO A 9 -3.34 -5.97 3.92
C PRO A 9 -2.66 -5.15 2.83
N PHE A 10 -3.41 -4.67 1.84
CA PHE A 10 -2.89 -3.77 0.81
C PHE A 10 -2.60 -2.36 1.34
N GLU A 11 -3.39 -1.86 2.29
CA GLU A 11 -3.11 -0.58 2.96
C GLU A 11 -1.80 -0.64 3.75
N LYS A 12 -1.59 -1.71 4.52
CA LYS A 12 -0.31 -1.96 5.23
C LYS A 12 0.86 -2.05 4.28
N PHE A 13 0.67 -2.73 3.16
CA PHE A 13 1.67 -2.85 2.11
C PHE A 13 2.06 -1.48 1.53
N VAL A 14 1.07 -0.64 1.21
CA VAL A 14 1.30 0.71 0.71
C VAL A 14 1.94 1.61 1.78
N ALA A 15 1.57 1.45 3.05
CA ALA A 15 2.24 2.13 4.15
C ALA A 15 3.72 1.75 4.25
N ALA A 16 4.07 0.48 4.06
CA ALA A 16 5.46 0.03 4.05
C ALA A 16 6.25 0.60 2.86
N LEU A 17 5.63 0.75 1.68
CA LEU A 17 6.25 1.41 0.53
C LEU A 17 6.62 2.86 0.87
N TRP A 18 5.70 3.61 1.46
CA TRP A 18 5.98 4.98 1.91
C TRP A 18 7.06 5.02 3.00
N GLN A 19 7.08 4.07 3.94
CA GLN A 19 8.13 3.97 4.95
C GLN A 19 9.50 3.71 4.33
N ALA A 20 9.60 2.86 3.31
CA ALA A 20 10.85 2.64 2.57
C ALA A 20 11.33 3.91 1.85
N GLU A 21 10.43 4.81 1.49
CA GLU A 21 10.74 6.14 0.94
C GLU A 21 11.04 7.21 2.02
N GLY A 22 11.07 6.80 3.30
CA GLY A 22 11.43 7.64 4.44
C GLY A 22 10.28 8.43 5.04
N PHE A 23 9.03 8.03 4.82
CA PHE A 23 7.86 8.65 5.46
C PHE A 23 7.51 7.96 6.77
N ALA A 24 7.03 8.74 7.75
CA ALA A 24 6.25 8.21 8.86
C ALA A 24 4.81 7.95 8.39
N THR A 25 4.22 6.81 8.74
CA THR A 25 2.90 6.43 8.21
C THR A 25 1.90 6.02 9.28
N GLN A 26 0.62 6.24 9.00
CA GLN A 26 -0.54 5.79 9.78
C GLN A 26 -1.59 5.22 8.83
N THR A 27 -2.24 4.12 9.19
CA THR A 27 -3.27 3.46 8.37
C THR A 27 -4.67 3.63 8.94
N GLY A 28 -5.71 3.62 8.10
CA GLY A 28 -7.12 3.58 8.51
C GLY A 28 -7.56 4.77 9.36
N GLN A 29 -7.15 5.99 9.00
CA GLN A 29 -7.41 7.19 9.80
C GLN A 29 -8.71 7.86 9.40
N ILE A 30 -9.58 8.19 10.37
CA ILE A 30 -10.75 9.02 10.11
C ILE A 30 -10.35 10.50 10.18
N VAL A 31 -10.32 11.15 9.03
CA VAL A 31 -9.99 12.57 8.89
C VAL A 31 -11.27 13.38 8.69
N LYS A 32 -11.54 14.31 9.61
CA LYS A 32 -12.64 15.26 9.42
C LYS A 32 -12.25 16.29 8.37
N GLY A 33 -12.87 16.25 7.19
CA GLY A 33 -12.78 17.29 6.17
C GLY A 33 -13.64 18.51 6.48
N PHE A 34 -13.72 19.45 5.54
CA PHE A 34 -14.51 20.67 5.70
C PHE A 34 -16.01 20.36 5.79
N CYS A 35 -16.51 19.44 4.96
CA CYS A 35 -17.91 19.04 4.92
C CYS A 35 -18.15 17.78 5.76
N VAL A 36 -17.48 16.67 5.43
CA VAL A 36 -17.74 15.35 6.03
C VAL A 36 -16.46 14.70 6.55
N SER A 37 -16.59 13.61 7.31
CA SER A 37 -15.45 12.80 7.70
C SER A 37 -15.14 11.79 6.59
N HIS A 38 -13.86 11.60 6.31
CA HIS A 38 -13.35 10.65 5.33
C HIS A 38 -12.45 9.66 6.05
N GLU A 39 -12.60 8.38 5.78
CA GLU A 39 -11.56 7.41 6.06
C GLU A 39 -10.42 7.63 5.08
N VAL A 40 -9.17 7.65 5.55
CA VAL A 40 -7.97 7.76 4.72
C VAL A 40 -7.13 6.53 4.99
N ASP A 41 -6.94 5.72 3.95
CA ASP A 41 -6.33 4.40 4.07
C ASP A 41 -4.89 4.48 4.56
N VAL A 42 -4.10 5.41 4.02
CA VAL A 42 -2.74 5.70 4.51
C VAL A 42 -2.46 7.20 4.53
N ILE A 43 -2.06 7.71 5.70
CA ILE A 43 -1.44 9.02 5.84
C ILE A 43 0.08 8.82 5.92
N ALA A 44 0.84 9.57 5.13
CA ALA A 44 2.29 9.53 5.14
C ALA A 44 2.87 10.95 5.27
N GLU A 45 3.80 11.15 6.20
CA GLU A 45 4.45 12.44 6.46
C GLU A 45 5.97 12.35 6.36
N LYS A 46 6.58 13.30 5.65
CA LYS A 46 8.03 13.47 5.54
C LYS A 46 8.34 14.94 5.33
N GLU A 47 9.03 15.56 6.29
CA GLU A 47 9.34 17.00 6.26
C GLU A 47 8.08 17.84 6.05
N ASN A 48 7.99 18.59 4.95
CA ASN A 48 6.81 19.37 4.58
C ASN A 48 5.82 18.59 3.69
N LEU A 49 6.09 17.34 3.33
CA LEU A 49 5.21 16.51 2.53
C LEU A 49 4.19 15.82 3.43
N HIS A 50 2.90 15.94 3.07
CA HIS A 50 1.79 15.25 3.73
C HIS A 50 0.93 14.58 2.66
N TYR A 51 1.05 13.27 2.59
CA TYR A 51 0.36 12.44 1.62
C TYR A 51 -0.85 11.78 2.26
N LEU A 52 -1.98 11.90 1.56
CA LEU A 52 -3.22 11.19 1.84
C LEU A 52 -3.37 10.14 0.76
N THR A 53 -3.53 8.88 1.10
CA THR A 53 -3.55 7.78 0.13
C THR A 53 -4.87 7.03 0.20
N GLU A 54 -5.48 6.83 -0.95
CA GLU A 54 -6.56 5.86 -1.19
C GLU A 54 -5.97 4.62 -1.84
N CYS A 55 -6.21 3.46 -1.23
CA CYS A 55 -5.79 2.14 -1.68
C CYS A 55 -6.95 1.41 -2.35
N LYS A 56 -6.90 1.27 -3.67
CA LYS A 56 -7.87 0.48 -4.43
C LYS A 56 -7.33 -0.92 -4.74
N PHE A 57 -7.62 -1.87 -3.85
CA PHE A 57 -7.30 -3.28 -4.08
C PHE A 57 -8.37 -4.00 -4.92
N HIS A 58 -7.94 -4.81 -5.88
CA HIS A 58 -8.76 -5.73 -6.65
C HIS A 58 -8.26 -7.17 -6.44
N SER A 59 -9.11 -8.02 -5.86
CA SER A 59 -8.79 -9.43 -5.59
C SER A 59 -8.71 -10.30 -6.85
N PHE A 60 -9.34 -9.85 -7.96
CA PHE A 60 -9.29 -10.52 -9.26
C PHE A 60 -8.51 -9.70 -10.27
N GLN A 61 -7.63 -10.36 -11.01
CA GLN A 61 -6.93 -9.72 -12.12
C GLN A 61 -7.90 -9.34 -13.24
N GLY A 62 -7.63 -8.22 -13.90
CA GLY A 62 -8.31 -7.82 -15.13
C GLY A 62 -9.34 -6.70 -15.00
N LYS A 63 -9.72 -6.28 -13.79
CA LYS A 63 -10.54 -5.06 -13.62
C LYS A 63 -9.63 -3.83 -13.43
N PRO A 64 -9.58 -2.90 -14.39
CA PRO A 64 -8.85 -1.66 -14.22
C PRO A 64 -9.57 -0.73 -13.25
N CYS A 65 -8.81 0.13 -12.58
CA CYS A 65 -9.34 1.25 -11.82
C CYS A 65 -9.68 2.38 -12.79
N ASP A 66 -10.97 2.74 -12.87
CA ASP A 66 -11.50 3.67 -13.86
C ASP A 66 -11.49 5.14 -13.37
N VAL A 67 -11.85 6.06 -14.28
CA VAL A 67 -11.86 7.49 -13.99
C VAL A 67 -12.80 7.90 -12.86
N LYS A 68 -13.86 7.12 -12.57
CA LYS A 68 -14.78 7.41 -11.47
C LYS A 68 -14.07 7.35 -10.12
N HIS A 69 -13.12 6.42 -9.97
CA HIS A 69 -12.31 6.31 -8.76
C HIS A 69 -11.39 7.52 -8.61
N ALA A 70 -10.71 7.94 -9.69
CA ALA A 70 -9.86 9.12 -9.67
C ALA A 70 -10.65 10.40 -9.34
N LEU A 71 -11.82 10.59 -9.96
CA LEU A 71 -12.75 11.70 -9.67
C LEU A 71 -13.20 11.70 -8.20
N TYR A 72 -13.57 10.53 -7.68
CA TYR A 72 -13.99 10.37 -6.29
C TYR A 72 -12.87 10.72 -5.30
N VAL A 73 -11.65 10.20 -5.53
CA VAL A 73 -10.47 10.50 -4.73
C VAL A 73 -10.13 12.00 -4.75
N PHE A 74 -10.22 12.64 -5.92
CA PHE A 74 -9.99 14.07 -6.03
C PHE A 74 -11.04 14.90 -5.26
N ALA A 75 -12.33 14.54 -5.35
CA ALA A 75 -13.37 15.23 -4.59
C ALA A 75 -13.16 15.12 -3.07
N ARG A 76 -12.72 13.95 -2.58
CA ARG A 76 -12.35 13.76 -1.16
C ARG A 76 -11.16 14.60 -0.76
N PHE A 77 -10.14 14.64 -1.62
CA PHE A 77 -8.97 15.48 -1.40
C PHE A 77 -9.36 16.95 -1.23
N LEU A 78 -10.18 17.50 -2.12
CA LEU A 78 -10.60 18.90 -2.04
C LEU A 78 -11.31 19.23 -0.70
N ASP A 79 -12.15 18.32 -0.20
CA ASP A 79 -12.84 18.53 1.08
C ASP A 79 -11.89 18.51 2.29
N ILE A 80 -10.92 17.61 2.29
CA ILE A 80 -9.90 17.53 3.35
C ILE A 80 -8.93 18.72 3.25
N GLU A 81 -8.41 18.97 2.06
CA GLU A 81 -7.41 20.01 1.79
C GLU A 81 -7.93 21.40 2.16
N LYS A 82 -9.21 21.70 1.88
CA LYS A 82 -9.84 22.96 2.27
C LYS A 82 -9.76 23.20 3.78
N LYS A 83 -9.92 22.16 4.60
CA LYS A 83 -9.79 22.28 6.06
C LYS A 83 -8.33 22.38 6.49
N LEU A 84 -7.45 21.56 5.90
CA LEU A 84 -6.03 21.57 6.24
C LEU A 84 -5.39 22.94 5.95
N LYS A 85 -5.70 23.56 4.82
CA LYS A 85 -5.24 24.91 4.46
C LYS A 85 -5.67 26.00 5.44
N ALA A 86 -6.76 25.79 6.19
CA ALA A 86 -7.22 26.70 7.22
C ALA A 86 -6.52 26.49 8.59
N ALA A 87 -5.78 25.40 8.77
CA ALA A 87 -5.10 25.06 10.01
C ALA A 87 -3.65 25.53 10.00
N SER A 88 -3.24 26.32 11.01
CA SER A 88 -1.87 26.85 11.11
C SER A 88 -0.80 25.77 11.14
N ALA A 89 -1.07 24.61 11.76
CA ALA A 89 -0.16 23.47 11.81
C ALA A 89 0.16 22.84 10.44
N HIS A 90 -0.61 23.18 9.40
CA HIS A 90 -0.43 22.69 8.03
C HIS A 90 -0.07 23.80 7.04
N ALA A 91 0.18 25.04 7.50
CA ALA A 91 0.42 26.19 6.64
C ALA A 91 1.61 26.00 5.68
N ASP A 92 2.67 25.33 6.14
CA ASP A 92 3.89 25.09 5.35
C ASP A 92 3.92 23.69 4.72
N LYS A 93 2.87 22.88 4.90
CA LYS A 93 2.82 21.51 4.37
C LYS A 93 2.28 21.49 2.94
N THR A 94 2.94 20.73 2.06
CA THR A 94 2.44 20.38 0.75
C THR A 94 1.57 19.14 0.86
N HIS A 95 0.28 19.29 0.58
CA HIS A 95 -0.68 18.19 0.59
C HIS A 95 -0.81 17.57 -0.79
N LYS A 96 -0.77 16.24 -0.85
CA LYS A 96 -1.02 15.50 -2.09
C LYS A 96 -1.86 14.26 -1.82
N MET A 97 -2.90 14.07 -2.63
CA MET A 97 -3.68 12.84 -2.60
C MET A 97 -3.11 11.82 -3.59
N TRP A 98 -2.99 10.58 -3.16
CA TRP A 98 -2.54 9.45 -3.95
C TRP A 98 -3.68 8.44 -4.15
N LEU A 99 -3.83 7.95 -5.37
CA LEU A 99 -4.62 6.75 -5.68
C LEU A 99 -3.63 5.63 -6.02
N VAL A 100 -3.62 4.59 -5.19
CA VAL A 100 -2.74 3.43 -5.33
C VAL A 100 -3.56 2.18 -5.60
N THR A 101 -3.24 1.42 -6.65
CA THR A 101 -3.95 0.18 -6.99
C THR A 101 -3.00 -0.94 -7.40
N ASN A 102 -3.38 -2.19 -7.13
CA ASN A 102 -2.62 -3.37 -7.50
C ASN A 102 -2.89 -3.86 -8.94
N THR A 103 -3.83 -3.23 -9.66
CA THR A 103 -4.11 -3.49 -11.09
C THR A 103 -3.68 -2.29 -11.94
N ARG A 104 -4.22 -2.15 -13.15
CA ARG A 104 -3.93 -1.02 -14.04
C ARG A 104 -4.98 0.08 -13.89
N LEU A 105 -4.61 1.30 -14.26
CA LEU A 105 -5.56 2.40 -14.43
C LEU A 105 -6.10 2.39 -15.87
N THR A 106 -7.31 2.89 -16.10
CA THR A 106 -7.75 3.20 -17.46
C THR A 106 -7.03 4.46 -17.97
N THR A 107 -6.92 4.62 -19.29
CA THR A 107 -6.32 5.83 -19.89
C THR A 107 -7.00 7.11 -19.42
N ASP A 108 -8.33 7.11 -19.25
CA ASP A 108 -9.06 8.26 -18.71
C ASP A 108 -8.67 8.54 -17.24
N ALA A 109 -8.46 7.51 -16.42
CA ALA A 109 -8.04 7.67 -15.03
C ALA A 109 -6.62 8.22 -14.93
N GLU A 110 -5.68 7.72 -15.75
CA GLU A 110 -4.32 8.24 -15.84
C GLU A 110 -4.30 9.71 -16.30
N THR A 111 -5.04 10.00 -17.37
CA THR A 111 -5.14 11.35 -17.96
C THR A 111 -5.73 12.33 -16.96
N TYR A 112 -6.89 12.01 -16.39
CA TYR A 112 -7.55 12.88 -15.42
C TYR A 112 -6.71 13.05 -14.15
N GLY A 113 -6.25 11.95 -13.54
CA GLY A 113 -5.54 12.02 -12.27
C GLY A 113 -4.23 12.80 -12.38
N THR A 114 -3.48 12.61 -13.46
CA THR A 114 -2.27 13.40 -13.75
C THR A 114 -2.62 14.88 -13.94
N CYS A 115 -3.65 15.18 -14.74
CA CYS A 115 -4.11 16.55 -15.00
C CYS A 115 -4.58 17.26 -13.71
N ALA A 116 -5.30 16.55 -12.84
CA ALA A 116 -5.83 17.06 -11.58
C ALA A 116 -4.77 17.16 -10.46
N GLY A 117 -3.54 16.70 -10.70
CA GLY A 117 -2.44 16.74 -9.72
C GLY A 117 -2.47 15.61 -8.68
N LEU A 118 -3.25 14.55 -8.91
CA LEU A 118 -3.19 13.34 -8.07
C LEU A 118 -1.85 12.64 -8.25
N GLY A 119 -1.36 12.04 -7.16
CA GLY A 119 -0.37 10.98 -7.27
C GLY A 119 -1.06 9.69 -7.70
N LEU A 120 -0.51 9.00 -8.70
CA LEU A 120 -1.08 7.75 -9.20
C LEU A 120 -0.01 6.68 -9.12
N ILE A 121 -0.35 5.54 -8.52
CA ILE A 121 0.48 4.33 -8.56
C ILE A 121 -0.44 3.17 -8.95
N SER A 122 -0.13 2.52 -10.05
CA SER A 122 -0.76 1.28 -10.48
C SER A 122 0.31 0.20 -10.59
N TRP A 123 -0.06 -1.03 -10.99
CA TRP A 123 0.89 -2.11 -11.20
C TRP A 123 2.09 -1.71 -12.07
N ASP A 124 1.86 -0.93 -13.12
CA ASP A 124 2.83 -0.53 -14.14
C ASP A 124 2.88 0.98 -14.44
N PHE A 125 2.14 1.80 -13.68
CA PHE A 125 2.13 3.26 -13.79
C PHE A 125 2.60 3.93 -12.48
N PRO A 126 3.39 5.02 -12.56
CA PRO A 126 3.99 5.57 -13.78
C PRO A 126 5.04 4.63 -14.37
N ARG A 127 5.24 4.69 -15.69
CA ARG A 127 6.18 3.78 -16.36
C ARG A 127 7.59 3.95 -15.78
N GLY A 128 8.16 2.85 -15.28
CA GLY A 128 9.49 2.81 -14.65
C GLY A 128 9.51 3.17 -13.17
N ASP A 129 8.36 3.50 -12.59
CA ASP A 129 8.22 3.83 -11.17
C ASP A 129 6.83 3.44 -10.62
N GLY A 130 6.24 2.39 -11.20
CA GLY A 130 4.98 1.82 -10.78
C GLY A 130 5.13 0.93 -9.54
N LEU A 131 4.03 0.31 -9.13
CA LEU A 131 3.99 -0.51 -7.92
C LEU A 131 5.02 -1.64 -7.98
N ARG A 132 5.13 -2.34 -9.14
CA ARG A 132 6.10 -3.42 -9.32
C ARG A 132 7.54 -2.92 -9.13
N GLU A 133 7.91 -1.84 -9.81
CA GLU A 133 9.27 -1.31 -9.76
C GLU A 133 9.64 -0.76 -8.38
N ARG A 134 8.66 -0.19 -7.65
CA ARG A 134 8.85 0.27 -6.26
C ARG A 134 9.07 -0.91 -5.31
N VAL A 135 8.32 -1.98 -5.48
CA VAL A 135 8.45 -3.21 -4.69
C VAL A 135 9.82 -3.84 -4.87
N ASP A 136 10.22 -4.04 -6.13
CA ASP A 136 11.51 -4.67 -6.44
C ASP A 136 12.68 -3.84 -5.91
N ARG A 137 12.61 -2.50 -6.04
CA ARG A 137 13.67 -1.60 -5.55
C ARG A 137 13.77 -1.56 -4.02
N ALA A 138 12.63 -1.70 -3.34
CA ALA A 138 12.57 -1.64 -1.88
C ALA A 138 12.75 -3.02 -1.21
N GLY A 139 12.80 -4.11 -1.97
CA GLY A 139 12.78 -5.48 -1.44
C GLY A 139 11.49 -5.80 -0.68
N LEU A 140 10.39 -5.08 -0.95
CA LEU A 140 9.12 -5.18 -0.22
C LEU A 140 8.20 -6.24 -0.82
N HIS A 141 8.69 -7.47 -0.90
CA HIS A 141 7.93 -8.58 -1.46
C HIS A 141 6.88 -9.09 -0.46
N PRO A 142 5.62 -9.30 -0.88
CA PRO A 142 4.58 -9.79 0.01
C PRO A 142 4.75 -11.29 0.29
N VAL A 143 4.40 -11.78 1.48
CA VAL A 143 4.47 -13.22 1.85
C VAL A 143 3.70 -14.13 0.91
N THR A 144 2.78 -13.56 0.12
CA THR A 144 2.00 -14.30 -0.86
C THR A 144 2.78 -14.69 -2.11
N CYS A 145 3.98 -14.13 -2.34
CA CYS A 145 4.90 -14.60 -3.38
C CYS A 145 5.64 -15.89 -3.01
N LEU A 146 5.79 -16.20 -1.71
CA LEU A 146 6.51 -17.38 -1.24
C LEU A 146 5.83 -18.67 -1.71
N THR A 147 6.55 -19.53 -2.41
CA THR A 147 6.09 -20.80 -2.94
C THR A 147 6.16 -21.92 -1.89
N SER A 148 7.01 -21.77 -0.88
CA SER A 148 7.10 -22.66 0.29
C SER A 148 5.85 -22.62 1.18
N LEU A 149 5.05 -21.54 1.09
CA LEU A 149 3.79 -21.39 1.83
C LEU A 149 2.59 -21.91 1.03
N SER A 150 1.75 -22.69 1.69
CA SER A 150 0.42 -23.05 1.19
C SER A 150 -0.53 -21.86 1.26
N LEU A 151 -1.62 -21.90 0.48
CA LEU A 151 -2.68 -20.88 0.53
C LEU A 151 -3.25 -20.67 1.94
N LYS A 152 -3.37 -21.75 2.73
CA LYS A 152 -3.86 -21.67 4.11
C LYS A 152 -2.87 -20.96 5.03
N GLU A 153 -1.57 -21.20 4.87
CA GLU A 153 -0.55 -20.53 5.67
C GLU A 153 -0.41 -19.05 5.29
N LYS A 154 -0.45 -18.72 4.00
CA LYS A 154 -0.51 -17.33 3.50
C LYS A 154 -1.66 -16.56 4.14
N ARG A 155 -2.87 -17.14 4.15
CA ARG A 155 -4.03 -16.53 4.80
C ARG A 155 -3.81 -16.31 6.30
N ARG A 156 -3.28 -17.30 7.01
CA ARG A 156 -3.00 -17.17 8.45
C ARG A 156 -1.96 -16.10 8.79
N LEU A 157 -0.98 -15.88 7.91
CA LEU A 157 -0.02 -14.77 8.05
C LEU A 157 -0.73 -13.43 7.85
N LEU A 158 -1.53 -13.29 6.80
CA LEU A 158 -2.31 -12.07 6.53
C LEU A 158 -3.32 -11.77 7.66
N ASP A 159 -3.94 -12.80 8.24
CA ASP A 159 -4.86 -12.67 9.40
C ASP A 159 -4.12 -12.18 10.67
N LYS A 160 -2.82 -12.48 10.78
CA LYS A 160 -1.91 -11.93 11.80
C LYS A 160 -1.27 -10.61 11.36
N GLU A 161 -1.73 -10.05 10.26
CA GLU A 161 -1.26 -8.81 9.66
C GLU A 161 0.23 -8.82 9.28
N ILE A 162 0.77 -10.02 9.02
CA ILE A 162 2.11 -10.22 8.45
C ILE A 162 1.98 -10.23 6.94
N VAL A 163 2.43 -9.14 6.31
CA VAL A 163 2.22 -8.89 4.89
C VAL A 163 3.49 -9.08 4.07
N LEU A 164 4.66 -8.72 4.62
CA LEU A 164 5.93 -8.70 3.88
C LEU A 164 6.81 -9.91 4.23
N CYS A 165 7.60 -10.38 3.27
CA CYS A 165 8.61 -11.42 3.51
C CYS A 165 9.61 -11.01 4.58
N ARG A 166 10.04 -9.74 4.58
CA ARG A 166 10.95 -9.21 5.60
C ARG A 166 10.38 -9.29 7.03
N ASP A 167 9.05 -9.18 7.20
CA ASP A 167 8.42 -9.37 8.51
C ASP A 167 8.68 -10.78 9.07
N LEU A 168 8.79 -11.79 8.19
CA LEU A 168 9.13 -13.17 8.58
C LEU A 168 10.60 -13.30 8.98
N CYS A 169 11.51 -12.59 8.30
CA CYS A 169 12.92 -12.56 8.64
C CYS A 169 13.14 -11.87 10.01
N ASP A 170 12.43 -10.76 10.25
CA ASP A 170 12.55 -9.99 11.50
C ASP A 170 11.83 -10.67 12.68
N LYS A 171 10.73 -11.41 12.41
CA LYS A 171 9.89 -12.07 13.44
C LYS A 171 9.57 -13.52 13.07
N PRO A 172 10.57 -14.40 12.98
CA PRO A 172 10.37 -15.79 12.53
C PRO A 172 9.48 -16.61 13.47
N GLN A 173 9.33 -16.18 14.74
CA GLN A 173 8.48 -16.87 15.72
C GLN A 173 7.01 -16.94 15.28
N VAL A 174 6.56 -16.02 14.43
CA VAL A 174 5.18 -16.01 13.93
C VAL A 174 4.84 -17.27 13.13
N LEU A 175 5.83 -17.87 12.46
CA LEU A 175 5.65 -19.12 11.71
C LEU A 175 5.29 -20.28 12.65
N THR A 176 5.93 -20.34 13.82
CA THR A 176 5.62 -21.32 14.87
C THR A 176 4.25 -21.05 15.49
N GLU A 177 3.89 -19.78 15.73
CA GLU A 177 2.56 -19.41 16.24
C GLU A 177 1.43 -19.79 15.29
N ILE A 178 1.67 -19.73 13.98
CA ILE A 178 0.75 -20.25 12.97
C ILE A 178 0.97 -21.76 12.72
N GLY A 179 1.60 -22.49 13.63
CA GLY A 179 1.67 -23.95 13.62
C GLY A 179 2.41 -24.55 12.44
N ILE A 180 3.37 -23.81 11.85
CA ILE A 180 4.28 -24.35 10.84
C ILE A 180 5.35 -25.18 11.55
N ARG A 181 5.67 -26.36 11.01
CA ARG A 181 6.68 -27.27 11.56
C ARG A 181 8.09 -26.74 11.29
N GLU A 182 9.01 -26.95 12.22
CA GLU A 182 10.40 -26.45 12.15
C GLU A 182 11.11 -26.77 10.83
N ASN A 183 10.96 -28.00 10.34
CA ASN A 183 11.56 -28.44 9.07
C ASN A 183 11.10 -27.61 7.86
N LYS A 184 9.90 -27.03 7.92
CA LYS A 184 9.35 -26.15 6.89
C LYS A 184 9.71 -24.68 7.13
N ILE A 185 9.86 -24.26 8.39
CA ILE A 185 10.26 -22.90 8.76
C ILE A 185 11.59 -22.54 8.11
N ALA A 186 12.60 -23.42 8.20
CA ALA A 186 13.91 -23.18 7.59
C ALA A 186 13.79 -22.86 6.10
N LYS A 187 13.01 -23.65 5.35
CA LYS A 187 12.78 -23.44 3.92
C LYS A 187 12.03 -22.14 3.60
N ILE A 188 11.09 -21.73 4.46
CA ILE A 188 10.35 -20.48 4.27
C ILE A 188 11.27 -19.27 4.48
N LEU A 189 12.12 -19.32 5.51
CA LEU A 189 13.06 -18.24 5.81
C LEU A 189 14.15 -18.14 4.75
N GLU A 190 14.67 -19.27 4.27
CA GLU A 190 15.63 -19.31 3.14
C GLU A 190 15.04 -18.64 1.89
N GLU A 191 13.82 -19.03 1.48
CA GLU A 191 13.14 -18.39 0.33
C GLU A 191 12.85 -16.90 0.58
N ALA A 192 12.49 -16.52 1.82
CA ALA A 192 12.21 -15.13 2.16
C ALA A 192 13.48 -14.26 2.11
N ASP A 193 14.62 -14.77 2.60
CA ASP A 193 15.91 -14.09 2.53
C ASP A 193 16.42 -13.97 1.09
N GLU A 194 16.30 -15.04 0.28
CA GLU A 194 16.64 -15.01 -1.16
C GLU A 194 15.87 -13.89 -1.88
N ILE A 195 14.56 -13.77 -1.60
CA ILE A 195 13.71 -12.74 -2.24
C ILE A 195 14.00 -11.34 -1.71
N CYS A 196 14.27 -11.17 -0.41
CA CYS A 196 14.48 -9.85 0.17
C CYS A 196 15.89 -9.29 -0.08
N TYR A 197 16.90 -10.16 -0.15
CA TYR A 197 18.31 -9.77 -0.14
C TYR A 197 19.12 -10.32 -1.32
N GLY A 198 18.59 -11.27 -2.09
CA GLY A 198 19.31 -11.91 -3.20
C GLY A 198 20.50 -12.76 -2.77
N ILE A 199 20.46 -13.31 -1.55
CA ILE A 199 21.49 -14.15 -0.93
C ILE A 199 21.08 -15.61 -1.01
#